data_AF-A0AAV3YY94-F1
#
_entry.id   AF-A0AAV3YY94-F1
#
_cell.length_a   1.000
_cell.length_b   1.000
_cell.length_c   1.000
_cell.angle_alpha   90.00
_cell.angle_beta   90.00
_cell.angle_gamma   90.00
#
_symmetry.space_group_name_H-M   'P 1'
#
loop_
_entity.id
_entity.type
_entity.pdbx_description
1 polymer ?
#
loop_
_entity_poly.entity_id
_entity_poly.type
_entity_poly.pdbx_seq_one_letter_code
_entity_poly.pdbx_strand_id
1 'polypeptide(L)' 'MDIQRILADQRISVERPYTREWNLHIRKVKLSDSGKFMCIINTSPVQIRTIQLHVV' A
#
# COMPACT_ATOMS: atom_id res chain seq x y z
N MET A 1 16.58 1.46 -6.52
CA MET A 1 15.42 0.86 -5.83
C MET A 1 14.56 2.02 -5.36
N ASP A 2 13.91 2.67 -6.31
CA ASP A 2 13.15 3.89 -6.04
C ASP A 2 11.85 3.52 -5.34
N ILE A 3 11.75 3.91 -4.08
CA ILE A 3 10.46 4.02 -3.41
C ILE A 3 9.77 5.18 -4.11
N GLN A 4 9.06 4.90 -5.22
CA GLN A 4 8.13 5.87 -5.78
C GLN A 4 7.21 6.26 -4.64
N ARG A 5 7.29 7.53 -4.20
CA ARG A 5 6.40 8.05 -3.19
C ARG A 5 5.01 8.11 -3.82
N ILE A 6 4.26 7.03 -3.62
CA ILE A 6 2.86 6.85 -4.00
C ILE A 6 1.97 7.99 -3.43
N LEU A 7 2.49 8.73 -2.44
CA LEU A 7 1.88 9.90 -1.79
C LEU A 7 1.51 11.08 -2.73
N ALA A 8 1.98 11.10 -3.98
CA ALA A 8 1.57 12.13 -4.95
C ALA A 8 0.26 11.78 -5.69
N ASP A 9 -0.18 10.51 -5.66
CA ASP A 9 -1.44 10.11 -6.27
C ASP A 9 -2.60 10.41 -5.32
N GLN A 10 -3.41 11.40 -5.67
CA GLN A 10 -4.59 11.82 -4.90
C GLN A 10 -5.64 10.72 -4.73
N ARG A 11 -5.56 9.63 -5.52
CA ARG A 11 -6.44 8.47 -5.36
C ARG A 11 -6.07 7.61 -4.16
N ILE A 12 -4.88 7.79 -3.61
CA ILE A 12 -4.30 6.88 -2.62
C ILE A 12 -4.38 7.50 -1.24
N SER A 13 -4.99 6.77 -0.32
CA SER A 13 -5.17 7.18 1.06
C SER A 13 -4.87 6.03 2.02
N VAL A 14 -4.42 6.38 3.23
CA VAL A 14 -4.25 5.43 4.32
C VAL A 14 -5.48 5.51 5.21
N GLU A 15 -6.17 4.39 5.37
CA GLU A 15 -7.33 4.26 6.23
C GLU A 15 -6.97 3.44 7.47
N ARG A 16 -7.42 3.89 8.64
CA ARG A 16 -7.17 3.25 9.94
C ARG A 16 -8.49 3.01 10.66
N PRO A 17 -9.30 2.04 10.19
CA PRO A 17 -10.59 1.75 10.82
C PRO A 17 -10.44 1.21 12.25
N TYR A 18 -9.33 0.52 12.54
CA TYR A 18 -9.02 0.01 13.87
C TYR A 18 -7.58 0.36 14.28
N THR A 19 -7.33 0.39 15.59
CA THR A 19 -6.03 0.79 16.16
C THR A 19 -4.85 -0.06 15.67
N ARG A 20 -5.11 -1.30 15.24
CA ARG A 20 -4.09 -2.26 14.78
C ARG A 20 -4.06 -2.47 13.27
N GLU A 21 -4.87 -1.73 12.52
CA GLU A 21 -5.01 -1.92 11.07
C GLU A 21 -4.56 -0.68 10.31
N TRP A 22 -3.75 -0.90 9.27
CA TRP A 22 -3.30 0.13 8.34
C TRP A 22 -3.66 -0.35 6.94
N ASN A 23 -4.71 0.25 6.38
CA ASN A 23 -5.23 -0.14 5.08
C ASN A 23 -4.80 0.88 4.02
N LEU A 24 -4.23 0.37 2.94
CA LEU A 24 -3.98 1.17 1.74
C LEU A 24 -5.25 1.15 0.89
N HIS A 25 -5.86 2.32 0.71
CA HIS A 25 -7.03 2.48 -0.14
C HIS A 25 -6.63 3.20 -1.43
N ILE A 26 -6.91 2.57 -2.57
CA ILE A 26 -6.72 3.15 -3.91
C ILE A 26 -8.10 3.38 -4.54
N ARG A 27 -8.49 4.64 -4.74
CA ARG A 27 -9.78 5.00 -5.37
C ARG A 27 -9.64 4.97 -6.90
N LYS A 28 -10.70 4.62 -7.63
CA LYS A 28 -10.68 4.57 -9.12
C LYS A 28 -9.48 3.76 -9.64
N VAL A 29 -9.39 2.50 -9.22
CA VAL A 29 -8.31 1.57 -9.58
C VAL A 29 -8.23 1.42 -11.10
N LYS A 30 -7.00 1.35 -11.61
CA LYS A 30 -6.66 1.17 -13.03
C LYS A 30 -5.83 -0.09 -13.21
N LEU A 31 -5.83 -0.65 -14.42
CA LEU A 31 -4.97 -1.80 -14.77
C LEU A 31 -3.49 -1.57 -14.41
N SER A 32 -3.01 -0.34 -14.59
CA SER A 32 -1.64 0.09 -14.24
C SER A 32 -1.31 0.05 -12.75
N ASP A 33 -2.33 -0.04 -11.88
CA ASP A 33 -2.12 -0.16 -10.44
C ASP A 33 -1.80 -1.62 -10.03
N SER A 34 -1.97 -2.60 -10.94
CA SER A 34 -1.58 -3.99 -10.69
C SER A 34 -0.10 -4.09 -10.35
N GLY A 35 0.24 -4.84 -9.30
CA GLY A 35 1.63 -4.97 -8.88
C GLY A 35 1.79 -5.48 -7.46
N LYS A 36 3.05 -5.51 -7.03
CA LYS A 36 3.44 -5.93 -5.69
C LYS A 36 3.48 -4.73 -4.76
N PHE A 37 2.65 -4.76 -3.72
CA PHE A 37 2.63 -3.79 -2.64
C PHE A 37 3.30 -4.37 -1.40
N MET A 38 3.96 -3.51 -0.62
CA MET A 38 4.61 -3.89 0.62
C MET A 38 4.15 -3.00 1.76
N CYS A 39 3.65 -3.60 2.83
CA CYS A 39 3.47 -2.95 4.11
C CYS A 39 4.70 -3.25 4.98
N ILE A 40 5.42 -2.20 5.36
CA ILE A 40 6.66 -2.30 6.13
C ILE A 40 6.43 -1.63 7.49
N ILE A 41 6.70 -2.36 8.55
CA ILE A 41 6.62 -1.87 9.92
C ILE A 41 8.04 -1.83 10.49
N ASN A 42 8.45 -0.63 10.92
CA ASN A 42 9.79 -0.34 11.44
C ASN A 42 9.96 -0.85 12.89
N THR A 43 9.75 -2.15 13.12
CA THR A 43 10.08 -2.85 14.38
C THR A 43 11.49 -3.43 14.32
N SER A 44 11.97 -3.96 15.45
CA SER A 44 13.18 -4.79 15.49
C SER A 44 12.80 -6.21 15.92
N PRO A 45 12.82 -7.21 15.02
CA PRO A 45 13.16 -7.14 13.59
C PRO A 45 12.08 -6.43 12.75
N VAL A 46 12.47 -5.94 11.57
CA VAL A 46 11.53 -5.29 10.63
C VAL A 46 10.50 -6.31 10.18
N GLN A 47 9.23 -5.92 10.21
CA GLN A 47 8.14 -6.75 9.70
C GLN A 47 7.73 -6.28 8.31
N ILE A 48 7.68 -7.21 7.36
CA ILE A 48 7.33 -6.94 5.96
C ILE A 48 6.17 -7.84 5.58
N ARG A 49 5.08 -7.25 5.08
CA ARG A 49 3.98 -7.96 4.44
C ARG A 49 3.92 -7.59 2.97
N THR A 50 3.98 -8.60 2.11
CA THR A 50 3.86 -8.44 0.66
C THR A 50 2.45 -8.82 0.21
N ILE A 51 1.85 -8.00 -0.65
CA ILE A 51 0.52 -8.23 -1.22
C ILE A 51 0.62 -8.04 -2.74
N GLN A 52 0.04 -8.97 -3.52
CA GLN A 52 -0.10 -8.81 -4.96
C GLN A 52 -1.49 -8.24 -5.26
N LEU A 53 -1.55 -7.07 -5.90
CA LEU A 53 -2.79 -6.51 -6.44
C LEU A 53 -2.93 -6.97 -7.90
N HIS A 54 -4.04 -7.63 -8.20
CA HIS A 54 -4.42 -7.99 -9.55
C HIS A 54 -5.70 -7.25 -9.93
N VAL A 55 -5.62 -6.38 -10.93
CA VAL A 55 -6.75 -5.63 -11.48
C VAL A 55 -7.13 -6.27 -12.81
N VAL A 56 -8.41 -6.59 -12.97
CA VAL A 56 -9.01 -7.19 -14.17
C VAL A 56 -10.09 -6.30 -14.76
#